data_AF-A0A433WRH5-F1
#
_entry.id   AF-A0A433WRH5-F1
#
_cell.length_a   1.000
_cell.length_b   1.000
_cell.length_c   1.000
_cell.angle_alpha   90.00
_cell.angle_beta   90.00
_cell.angle_gamma   90.00
#
_symmetry.space_group_name_H-M   'P 1'
#
loop_
_entity.id
_entity.type
_entity.pdbx_description
1 polymer ?
#
loop_
_entity_poly.entity_id
_entity_poly.type
_entity_poly.pdbx_seq_one_letter_code
_entity_poly.pdbx_strand_id
1 'polypeptide(L)'
;MSRFSLGIALVLTISPAYAEATAPTNAPSASAPPSSPEAALAAAPYTLHIESGCAARIHIQGAGALLQNADMREIPAGLSFEAGRHDAWLTGSACGEDATIQLRAGAAIVSTALNYDKLEIDWVNGPLSLRQGRGDIAVDKASALLFRGSGPGDLTLGTLSGPAIFAMSGPGDAQIETATASSVVIGTTGPGDVLIRGGTIDQLVVTLSGPGDAVFDGVARNAMLRTSASGDIRVHQVLENEHAHSSASGSIEVAMPSRHGETFSGAVHGSSTNNGTRVTPDDMRLADGTRINSHRMIKPDGTIIDFDALRRMSDEAAHATPPTPPDPPEPPEPPEPPEPHGETAQKVDQHTTAAKPPKVTMSVDMDSGGGTFSGLIVLIVLAVALMRRRIIPKLLPVLRRHNPEFARRVEPFLLSLMTKVTAPMPQTQLPQLLDLTQRLQKLDKRVGAVETCVTSRDFHLHTQFRDLNRSRG
;
A
#
# COMPACT_ATOMS: atom_id res chain seq x y z
N MET A 1 46.58 -79.63 28.65
CA MET A 1 47.71 -79.55 27.70
C MET A 1 47.15 -79.40 26.29
N SER A 2 47.89 -78.67 25.45
CA SER A 2 47.74 -78.50 24.00
C SER A 2 46.90 -77.32 23.50
N ARG A 3 47.62 -76.50 22.73
CA ARG A 3 47.25 -75.29 22.01
C ARG A 3 46.50 -75.67 20.73
N PHE A 4 45.54 -74.87 20.28
CA PHE A 4 45.10 -74.90 18.89
C PHE A 4 45.00 -73.50 18.28
N SER A 5 45.50 -73.47 17.05
CA SER A 5 45.94 -72.34 16.25
C SER A 5 44.77 -71.56 15.64
N LEU A 6 44.91 -70.25 15.62
CA LEU A 6 44.05 -69.30 14.91
C LEU A 6 44.29 -69.45 13.40
N GLY A 7 43.28 -69.90 12.66
CA GLY A 7 43.27 -69.93 11.19
C GLY A 7 42.45 -68.76 10.66
N ILE A 8 43.12 -67.81 10.00
CA ILE A 8 42.51 -66.68 9.30
C ILE A 8 41.99 -67.20 7.95
N ALA A 9 40.67 -67.20 7.77
CA ALA A 9 40.03 -67.49 6.49
C ALA A 9 39.62 -66.17 5.81
N LEU A 10 40.34 -65.82 4.75
CA LEU A 10 40.07 -64.70 3.86
C LEU A 10 38.95 -65.12 2.89
N VAL A 11 37.74 -64.60 3.07
CA VAL A 11 36.61 -64.81 2.14
C VAL A 11 36.61 -63.69 1.11
N LEU A 12 36.99 -64.01 -0.13
CA LEU A 12 36.85 -63.16 -1.31
C LEU A 12 35.39 -63.22 -1.78
N THR A 13 34.63 -62.13 -1.65
CA THR A 13 33.32 -61.99 -2.30
C THR A 13 33.47 -61.18 -3.59
N ILE A 14 33.21 -61.85 -4.70
CA ILE A 14 33.14 -61.27 -6.05
C ILE A 14 31.74 -60.66 -6.22
N SER A 15 31.66 -59.34 -6.40
CA SER A 15 30.42 -58.65 -6.75
C SER A 15 30.19 -58.68 -8.27
N PRO A 16 28.97 -58.97 -8.77
CA PRO A 16 28.66 -58.86 -10.19
C PRO A 16 28.48 -57.40 -10.60
N ALA A 17 29.14 -57.01 -11.68
CA ALA A 17 28.94 -55.73 -12.35
C ALA A 17 27.56 -55.73 -13.04
N TYR A 18 26.63 -54.93 -12.51
CA TYR A 18 25.43 -54.55 -13.25
C TYR A 18 25.76 -53.33 -14.12
N ALA A 19 25.53 -53.49 -15.42
CA ALA A 19 25.59 -52.42 -16.39
C ALA A 19 24.50 -51.39 -16.11
N GLU A 20 24.91 -50.18 -15.78
CA GLU A 20 24.03 -49.04 -15.58
C GLU A 20 23.71 -48.42 -16.94
N ALA A 21 22.47 -48.59 -17.37
CA ALA A 21 21.93 -47.94 -18.55
C ALA A 21 21.91 -46.42 -18.31
N THR A 22 22.74 -45.69 -19.06
CA THR A 22 22.75 -44.23 -19.09
C THR A 22 21.43 -43.71 -19.66
N ALA A 23 20.50 -43.38 -18.78
CA ALA A 23 19.36 -42.53 -19.10
C ALA A 23 19.85 -41.07 -19.20
N PRO A 24 19.39 -40.27 -20.17
CA PRO A 24 19.76 -38.86 -20.26
C PRO A 24 19.17 -38.10 -19.07
N THR A 25 20.03 -37.70 -18.14
CA THR A 25 19.72 -36.82 -17.03
C THR A 25 19.49 -35.40 -17.59
N ASN A 26 18.29 -35.13 -18.09
CA ASN A 26 17.79 -33.77 -18.19
C ASN A 26 17.44 -33.27 -16.78
N ALA A 27 18.47 -33.03 -15.97
CA ALA A 27 18.31 -32.17 -14.80
C ALA A 27 18.01 -30.76 -15.32
N PRO A 28 16.93 -30.09 -14.87
CA PRO A 28 16.76 -28.68 -15.17
C PRO A 28 17.99 -27.96 -14.63
N SER A 29 18.70 -27.29 -15.54
CA SER A 29 19.79 -26.36 -15.23
C SER A 29 19.39 -25.56 -14.00
N ALA A 30 20.24 -25.52 -12.97
CA ALA A 30 20.06 -24.60 -11.85
C ALA A 30 19.97 -23.19 -12.42
N SER A 31 18.75 -22.73 -12.63
CA SER A 31 18.45 -21.39 -13.10
C SER A 31 19.11 -20.44 -12.13
N ALA A 32 19.85 -19.46 -12.64
CA ALA A 32 20.38 -18.39 -11.82
C ALA A 32 19.26 -17.87 -10.90
N PRO A 33 19.56 -17.58 -9.62
CA PRO A 33 18.56 -17.07 -8.71
C PRO A 33 17.88 -15.85 -9.34
N PRO A 34 16.54 -15.72 -9.21
CA PRO A 34 15.79 -14.67 -9.88
C PRO A 34 16.36 -13.31 -9.48
N SER A 35 16.59 -12.45 -10.48
CA SER A 35 17.17 -11.12 -10.26
C SER A 35 16.18 -10.09 -9.74
N SER A 36 14.87 -10.40 -9.76
CA SER A 36 13.81 -9.53 -9.24
C SER A 36 12.71 -10.34 -8.52
N PRO A 37 11.93 -9.70 -7.62
CA PRO A 37 10.82 -10.37 -6.95
C PRO A 37 9.73 -10.85 -7.92
N GLU A 38 9.47 -10.08 -8.98
CA GLU A 38 8.47 -10.43 -10.01
C GLU A 38 8.89 -11.69 -10.77
N ALA A 39 10.16 -11.83 -11.10
CA ALA A 39 10.69 -13.03 -11.72
C ALA A 39 10.58 -14.25 -10.78
N ALA A 40 10.83 -14.06 -9.49
CA ALA A 40 10.65 -15.11 -8.49
C ALA A 40 9.18 -15.54 -8.35
N LEU A 41 8.26 -14.59 -8.31
CA LEU A 41 6.80 -14.83 -8.28
C LEU A 41 6.35 -15.57 -9.55
N ALA A 42 6.80 -15.15 -10.73
CA ALA A 42 6.44 -15.78 -12.00
C ALA A 42 7.02 -17.20 -12.18
N ALA A 43 8.17 -17.48 -11.57
CA ALA A 43 8.83 -18.79 -11.61
C ALA A 43 8.24 -19.79 -10.59
N ALA A 44 7.37 -19.35 -9.68
CA ALA A 44 6.82 -20.21 -8.65
C ALA A 44 5.93 -21.30 -9.27
N PRO A 45 6.05 -22.56 -8.83
CA PRO A 45 5.27 -23.68 -9.37
C PRO A 45 3.78 -23.60 -8.96
N TYR A 46 3.48 -22.86 -7.91
CA TYR A 46 2.15 -22.72 -7.34
C TYR A 46 1.96 -21.34 -6.74
N THR A 47 0.75 -20.77 -6.86
CA THR A 47 0.42 -19.45 -6.32
C THR A 47 -0.88 -19.47 -5.51
N LEU A 48 -0.84 -18.99 -4.28
CA LEU A 48 -2.02 -18.71 -3.47
C LEU A 48 -2.39 -17.23 -3.60
N HIS A 49 -3.61 -16.95 -4.05
CA HIS A 49 -4.21 -15.63 -4.13
C HIS A 49 -5.14 -15.37 -2.94
N ILE A 50 -4.92 -14.27 -2.23
CA ILE A 50 -5.71 -13.86 -1.07
C ILE A 50 -6.38 -12.54 -1.39
N GLU A 51 -7.69 -12.59 -1.65
CA GLU A 51 -8.51 -11.41 -1.98
C GLU A 51 -9.50 -11.08 -0.87
N SER A 52 -9.65 -11.95 0.13
CA SER A 52 -10.50 -11.69 1.28
C SER A 52 -9.80 -10.82 2.31
N GLY A 53 -10.34 -9.63 2.54
CA GLY A 53 -9.92 -8.73 3.63
C GLY A 53 -10.88 -8.71 4.82
N CYS A 54 -11.83 -9.65 4.93
CA CYS A 54 -12.77 -9.62 6.07
C CYS A 54 -12.33 -10.48 7.25
N ALA A 55 -11.32 -11.34 7.09
CA ALA A 55 -10.93 -12.27 8.14
C ALA A 55 -10.17 -11.52 9.24
N ALA A 56 -10.45 -11.86 10.51
CA ALA A 56 -9.72 -11.28 11.65
C ALA A 56 -8.25 -11.70 11.58
N ARG A 57 -8.00 -13.02 11.55
CA ARG A 57 -6.68 -13.60 11.34
C ARG A 57 -6.67 -14.54 10.15
N ILE A 58 -5.67 -14.43 9.29
CA ILE A 58 -5.35 -15.42 8.26
C ILE A 58 -4.00 -16.03 8.63
N HIS A 59 -3.96 -17.33 8.90
CA HIS A 59 -2.75 -18.07 9.21
C HIS A 59 -2.44 -19.05 8.07
N ILE A 60 -1.25 -18.94 7.49
CA ILE A 60 -0.79 -19.77 6.38
C ILE A 60 0.38 -20.60 6.87
N GLN A 61 0.20 -21.90 6.85
CA GLN A 61 1.20 -22.85 7.33
C GLN A 61 1.77 -23.66 6.18
N GLY A 62 3.09 -23.56 6.01
CA GLY A 62 3.86 -24.39 5.09
C GLY A 62 3.86 -25.85 5.51
N ALA A 63 3.56 -26.74 4.56
CA ALA A 63 3.59 -28.18 4.74
C ALA A 63 4.44 -28.84 3.66
N GLY A 64 5.32 -29.75 4.07
CA GLY A 64 6.25 -30.45 3.16
C GLY A 64 5.60 -31.53 2.30
N ALA A 65 4.46 -32.09 2.74
CA ALA A 65 3.73 -33.13 2.02
C ALA A 65 2.22 -32.85 2.06
N LEU A 66 1.73 -32.20 1.02
CA LEU A 66 0.30 -32.05 0.76
C LEU A 66 -0.07 -32.79 -0.53
N LEU A 67 -1.21 -33.51 -0.48
CA LEU A 67 -1.80 -34.20 -1.64
C LEU A 67 -2.19 -33.21 -2.75
N GLN A 68 -2.68 -32.04 -2.35
CA GLN A 68 -2.93 -30.88 -3.20
C GLN A 68 -1.92 -29.76 -2.86
N ASN A 69 -1.82 -28.71 -3.65
CA ASN A 69 -0.83 -27.66 -3.39
C ASN A 69 -1.24 -26.72 -2.26
N ALA A 70 -2.53 -26.63 -1.96
CA ALA A 70 -3.08 -25.99 -0.79
C ALA A 70 -4.29 -26.77 -0.28
N ASP A 71 -4.53 -26.71 1.02
CA ASP A 71 -5.67 -27.33 1.69
C ASP A 71 -6.20 -26.41 2.80
N MET A 72 -7.52 -26.37 2.93
CA MET A 72 -8.22 -25.61 3.97
C MET A 72 -9.29 -26.53 4.55
N ARG A 73 -9.02 -27.09 5.74
CA ARG A 73 -9.88 -28.12 6.34
C ARG A 73 -11.25 -27.60 6.74
N GLU A 74 -11.29 -26.38 7.27
CA GLU A 74 -12.49 -25.74 7.77
C GLU A 74 -12.55 -24.34 7.14
N ILE A 75 -13.54 -24.12 6.27
CA ILE A 75 -13.74 -22.83 5.60
C ILE A 75 -14.76 -22.05 6.44
N PRO A 76 -14.35 -20.96 7.11
CA PRO A 76 -15.25 -20.14 7.91
C PRO A 76 -16.42 -19.57 7.11
N ALA A 77 -17.50 -19.24 7.82
CA ALA A 77 -18.67 -18.63 7.19
C ALA A 77 -18.30 -17.31 6.49
N GLY A 78 -18.70 -17.17 5.22
CA GLY A 78 -18.45 -15.98 4.41
C GLY A 78 -17.12 -15.96 3.66
N LEU A 79 -16.29 -17.00 3.82
CA LEU A 79 -15.13 -17.29 2.98
C LEU A 79 -15.46 -18.35 1.93
N SER A 80 -14.76 -18.28 0.80
CA SER A 80 -14.72 -19.31 -0.23
C SER A 80 -13.26 -19.61 -0.54
N PHE A 81 -12.92 -20.90 -0.60
CA PHE A 81 -11.59 -21.37 -0.91
C PHE A 81 -11.67 -22.34 -2.08
N GLU A 82 -10.94 -22.03 -3.16
CA GLU A 82 -10.86 -22.85 -4.36
C GLU A 82 -9.39 -23.21 -4.63
N ALA A 83 -9.07 -24.49 -4.62
CA ALA A 83 -7.73 -24.99 -4.92
C ALA A 83 -7.70 -25.67 -6.30
N GLY A 84 -6.91 -25.10 -7.21
CA GLY A 84 -6.60 -25.62 -8.53
C GLY A 84 -5.26 -26.36 -8.58
N ARG A 85 -4.80 -26.63 -9.82
CA ARG A 85 -3.52 -27.34 -10.03
C ARG A 85 -2.31 -26.46 -9.81
N HIS A 86 -2.36 -25.18 -10.17
CA HIS A 86 -1.24 -24.23 -10.04
C HIS A 86 -1.60 -23.00 -9.21
N ASP A 87 -2.88 -22.83 -8.90
CA ASP A 87 -3.43 -21.68 -8.22
C ASP A 87 -4.37 -22.10 -7.09
N ALA A 88 -4.45 -21.31 -6.03
CA ALA A 88 -5.58 -21.30 -5.11
C ALA A 88 -6.08 -19.88 -4.89
N TRP A 89 -7.36 -19.76 -4.57
CA TRP A 89 -8.03 -18.50 -4.34
C TRP A 89 -8.76 -18.54 -3.01
N LEU A 90 -8.43 -17.62 -2.11
CA LEU A 90 -9.22 -17.29 -0.94
C LEU A 90 -9.98 -15.99 -1.19
N THR A 91 -11.30 -16.08 -1.27
CA THR A 91 -12.20 -14.95 -1.49
C THR A 91 -13.24 -14.86 -0.40
N GLY A 92 -13.85 -13.69 -0.21
CA GLY A 92 -14.90 -13.49 0.78
C GLY A 92 -14.98 -12.05 1.25
N SER A 93 -16.18 -11.61 1.64
CA SER A 93 -16.47 -10.19 1.96
C SER A 93 -17.21 -9.96 3.27
N ALA A 94 -17.58 -11.01 3.99
CA ALA A 94 -18.36 -10.92 5.23
C ALA A 94 -17.98 -12.08 6.16
N CYS A 95 -16.78 -11.98 6.72
CA CYS A 95 -16.21 -12.94 7.65
C CYS A 95 -15.76 -12.21 8.92
N GLY A 96 -15.68 -12.94 10.03
CA GLY A 96 -15.21 -12.42 11.33
C GLY A 96 -14.49 -13.50 12.14
N GLU A 97 -14.18 -14.62 11.49
CA GLU A 97 -13.54 -15.79 12.07
C GLU A 97 -12.14 -15.94 11.47
N ASP A 98 -11.30 -16.67 12.18
CA ASP A 98 -9.93 -16.97 11.78
C ASP A 98 -9.92 -18.00 10.64
N ALA A 99 -9.03 -17.82 9.68
CA ALA A 99 -8.82 -18.73 8.57
C ALA A 99 -7.43 -19.37 8.65
N THR A 100 -7.35 -20.69 8.56
CA THR A 100 -6.07 -21.42 8.52
C THR A 100 -5.93 -22.17 7.20
N ILE A 101 -4.85 -21.92 6.47
CA ILE A 101 -4.57 -22.54 5.16
C ILE A 101 -3.25 -23.31 5.26
N GLN A 102 -3.27 -24.57 4.84
CA GLN A 102 -2.05 -25.34 4.63
C GLN A 102 -1.59 -25.14 3.20
N LEU A 103 -0.32 -24.78 3.02
CA LEU A 103 0.25 -24.45 1.72
C LEU A 103 1.54 -25.23 1.49
N ARG A 104 1.79 -25.67 0.26
CA ARG A 104 3.04 -26.34 -0.08
C ARG A 104 4.22 -25.37 0.08
N ALA A 105 5.30 -25.83 0.70
CA ALA A 105 6.53 -25.04 0.79
C ALA A 105 7.06 -24.67 -0.62
N GLY A 106 7.59 -23.45 -0.76
CA GLY A 106 8.05 -22.85 -2.01
C GLY A 106 6.94 -22.22 -2.86
N ALA A 107 5.68 -22.29 -2.45
CA ALA A 107 4.57 -21.64 -3.14
C ALA A 107 4.67 -20.11 -3.06
N ALA A 108 4.28 -19.43 -4.14
CA ALA A 108 4.06 -18.00 -4.15
C ALA A 108 2.79 -17.64 -3.36
N ILE A 109 2.81 -16.50 -2.68
CA ILE A 109 1.61 -15.92 -2.05
C ILE A 109 1.43 -14.51 -2.58
N VAL A 110 0.23 -14.23 -3.08
CA VAL A 110 -0.19 -12.91 -3.57
C VAL A 110 -1.39 -12.46 -2.74
N SER A 111 -1.18 -11.47 -1.87
CA SER A 111 -2.23 -10.87 -1.05
C SER A 111 -2.58 -9.48 -1.57
N THR A 112 -3.82 -9.34 -2.06
CA THR A 112 -4.36 -8.05 -2.51
C THR A 112 -5.31 -7.43 -1.49
N ALA A 113 -5.69 -8.21 -0.47
CA ALA A 113 -6.51 -7.79 0.64
C ALA A 113 -5.79 -6.74 1.53
N LEU A 114 -6.54 -5.78 2.05
CA LEU A 114 -6.01 -4.68 2.87
C LEU A 114 -6.60 -4.62 4.29
N ASN A 115 -7.63 -5.40 4.56
CA ASN A 115 -8.54 -5.19 5.69
C ASN A 115 -8.55 -6.32 6.74
N TYR A 116 -7.64 -7.30 6.65
CA TYR A 116 -7.44 -8.26 7.73
C TYR A 116 -6.81 -7.57 8.95
N ASP A 117 -7.01 -8.11 10.16
CA ASP A 117 -6.34 -7.59 11.37
C ASP A 117 -4.94 -8.22 11.52
N LYS A 118 -4.76 -9.48 11.13
CA LYS A 118 -3.43 -10.14 11.10
C LYS A 118 -3.29 -11.17 9.98
N LEU A 119 -2.16 -11.15 9.30
CA LEU A 119 -1.72 -12.19 8.35
C LEU A 119 -0.43 -12.83 8.86
N GLU A 120 -0.46 -14.12 9.15
CA GLU A 120 0.70 -14.91 9.58
C GLU A 120 1.08 -15.92 8.50
N ILE A 121 2.36 -15.97 8.12
CA ILE A 121 2.89 -16.88 7.10
C ILE A 121 4.10 -17.62 7.67
N ASP A 122 3.91 -18.89 7.99
CA ASP A 122 4.93 -19.72 8.60
C ASP A 122 5.37 -20.84 7.65
N TRP A 123 6.68 -21.10 7.56
CA TRP A 123 7.26 -22.25 6.85
C TRP A 123 6.95 -22.41 5.35
N VAL A 124 6.41 -21.38 4.69
CA VAL A 124 6.17 -21.42 3.23
C VAL A 124 7.48 -21.23 2.47
N ASN A 125 8.31 -20.26 2.85
CA ASN A 125 9.62 -19.99 2.21
C ASN A 125 9.54 -19.83 0.68
N GLY A 126 8.48 -19.19 0.19
CA GLY A 126 8.29 -18.86 -1.22
C GLY A 126 8.34 -17.35 -1.48
N PRO A 127 8.13 -16.93 -2.73
CA PRO A 127 8.09 -15.52 -3.09
C PRO A 127 6.75 -14.90 -2.69
N LEU A 128 6.79 -13.67 -2.18
CA LEU A 128 5.63 -13.00 -1.62
C LEU A 128 5.34 -11.69 -2.36
N SER A 129 4.08 -11.44 -2.65
CA SER A 129 3.55 -10.15 -3.10
C SER A 129 2.45 -9.72 -2.13
N LEU A 130 2.77 -8.81 -1.22
CA LEU A 130 1.89 -8.44 -0.11
C LEU A 130 1.48 -6.98 -0.20
N ARG A 131 0.19 -6.73 0.01
CA ARG A 131 -0.34 -5.39 0.23
C ARG A 131 -0.87 -5.28 1.66
N GLN A 132 -0.56 -4.17 2.31
CA GLN A 132 -0.94 -3.92 3.68
C GLN A 132 -1.76 -2.63 3.81
N GLY A 133 -2.89 -2.76 4.50
CA GLY A 133 -3.72 -1.66 4.97
C GLY A 133 -3.62 -1.54 6.48
N ARG A 134 -4.61 -2.05 7.21
CA ARG A 134 -4.76 -1.81 8.66
C ARG A 134 -4.10 -2.86 9.55
N GLY A 135 -4.15 -4.13 9.19
CA GLY A 135 -3.66 -5.21 10.04
C GLY A 135 -2.18 -5.51 9.85
N ASP A 136 -1.64 -6.26 10.79
CA ASP A 136 -0.22 -6.62 10.85
C ASP A 136 0.08 -7.84 9.97
N ILE A 137 1.30 -7.90 9.47
CA ILE A 137 1.80 -9.03 8.69
C ILE A 137 3.03 -9.59 9.42
N ALA A 138 3.00 -10.89 9.71
CA ALA A 138 4.13 -11.63 10.25
C ALA A 138 4.51 -12.77 9.29
N VAL A 139 5.77 -12.82 8.91
CA VAL A 139 6.31 -13.81 7.97
C VAL A 139 7.57 -14.43 8.56
N ASP A 140 7.64 -15.75 8.64
CA ASP A 140 8.86 -16.44 9.07
C ASP A 140 9.97 -16.28 8.01
N LYS A 141 9.71 -16.71 6.77
CA LYS A 141 10.71 -16.75 5.68
C LYS A 141 10.11 -16.41 4.33
N ALA A 142 10.87 -15.64 3.55
CA ALA A 142 10.55 -15.29 2.17
C ALA A 142 11.76 -15.52 1.24
N SER A 143 11.51 -16.08 0.06
CA SER A 143 12.53 -16.23 -0.99
C SER A 143 12.64 -15.00 -1.89
N ALA A 144 11.62 -14.17 -1.93
CA ALA A 144 11.60 -12.85 -2.53
C ALA A 144 10.40 -12.07 -1.96
N LEU A 145 10.46 -10.74 -1.98
CA LEU A 145 9.37 -9.92 -1.42
C LEU A 145 9.06 -8.70 -2.30
N LEU A 146 7.81 -8.58 -2.70
CA LEU A 146 7.22 -7.34 -3.19
C LEU A 146 6.21 -6.87 -2.15
N PHE A 147 6.57 -5.84 -1.39
CA PHE A 147 5.75 -5.32 -0.31
C PHE A 147 5.26 -3.90 -0.60
N ARG A 148 3.95 -3.68 -0.40
CA ARG A 148 3.35 -2.35 -0.48
C ARG A 148 2.48 -2.05 0.74
N GLY A 149 2.98 -1.20 1.62
CA GLY A 149 2.28 -0.76 2.83
C GLY A 149 1.70 0.65 2.69
N SER A 150 0.42 0.82 3.00
CA SER A 150 -0.26 2.12 2.89
C SER A 150 -1.05 2.54 4.12
N GLY A 151 -1.15 1.68 5.13
CA GLY A 151 -1.86 1.97 6.37
C GLY A 151 -0.98 1.77 7.61
N PRO A 152 -1.62 1.69 8.79
CA PRO A 152 -0.92 1.68 10.08
C PRO A 152 -0.45 0.31 10.56
N GLY A 153 -0.70 -0.77 9.81
CA GLY A 153 -0.25 -2.09 10.21
C GLY A 153 1.26 -2.27 10.01
N ASP A 154 1.87 -3.11 10.84
CA ASP A 154 3.30 -3.38 10.81
C ASP A 154 3.65 -4.65 10.03
N LEU A 155 4.82 -4.67 9.40
CA LEU A 155 5.40 -5.86 8.77
C LEU A 155 6.55 -6.39 9.63
N THR A 156 6.50 -7.67 9.97
CA THR A 156 7.62 -8.40 10.57
C THR A 156 8.00 -9.57 9.66
N LEU A 157 9.28 -9.66 9.30
CA LEU A 157 9.85 -10.73 8.49
C LEU A 157 11.08 -11.32 9.18
N GLY A 158 11.10 -12.63 9.42
CA GLY A 158 12.27 -13.30 9.98
C GLY A 158 13.45 -13.29 9.01
N THR A 159 13.35 -14.06 7.93
CA THR A 159 14.45 -14.19 6.96
C THR A 159 14.01 -13.85 5.54
N LEU A 160 14.75 -12.95 4.90
CA LEU A 160 14.69 -12.70 3.45
C LEU A 160 15.90 -13.35 2.77
N SER A 161 15.68 -14.23 1.79
CA SER A 161 16.75 -14.98 1.10
C SER A 161 16.90 -14.66 -0.39
N GLY A 162 16.24 -13.61 -0.87
CA GLY A 162 16.34 -13.17 -2.25
C GLY A 162 15.88 -11.73 -2.44
N PRO A 163 15.64 -11.29 -3.69
CA PRO A 163 15.43 -9.88 -3.98
C PRO A 163 14.16 -9.34 -3.31
N ALA A 164 14.18 -8.05 -2.95
CA ALA A 164 13.03 -7.40 -2.35
C ALA A 164 12.81 -5.95 -2.80
N ILE A 165 11.54 -5.56 -2.83
CA ILE A 165 11.09 -4.18 -3.06
C ILE A 165 10.07 -3.83 -1.97
N PHE A 166 10.33 -2.74 -1.26
CA PHE A 166 9.46 -2.16 -0.24
C PHE A 166 8.97 -0.80 -0.71
N ALA A 167 7.65 -0.62 -0.75
CA ALA A 167 7.00 0.65 -1.04
C ALA A 167 6.03 1.01 0.10
N MET A 168 6.42 1.97 0.94
CA MET A 168 5.68 2.34 2.14
C MET A 168 5.23 3.80 2.09
N SER A 169 3.94 4.03 2.26
CA SER A 169 3.37 5.39 2.32
C SER A 169 2.56 5.65 3.59
N GLY A 170 2.32 4.62 4.41
CA GLY A 170 1.58 4.71 5.67
C GLY A 170 2.49 4.93 6.88
N PRO A 171 1.90 5.00 8.08
CA PRO A 171 2.63 5.14 9.34
C PRO A 171 3.05 3.79 9.97
N GLY A 172 2.71 2.65 9.38
CA GLY A 172 3.16 1.35 9.88
C GLY A 172 4.64 1.10 9.58
N ASP A 173 5.27 0.31 10.43
CA ASP A 173 6.71 0.03 10.39
C ASP A 173 7.01 -1.31 9.68
N ALA A 174 8.23 -1.46 9.18
CA ALA A 174 8.70 -2.72 8.61
C ALA A 174 10.01 -3.19 9.26
N GLN A 175 10.00 -4.42 9.76
CA GLN A 175 11.13 -5.06 10.41
C GLN A 175 11.52 -6.35 9.70
N ILE A 176 12.82 -6.51 9.42
CA ILE A 176 13.42 -7.74 8.91
C ILE A 176 14.56 -8.14 9.84
N GLU A 177 14.56 -9.38 10.35
CA GLU A 177 15.66 -9.83 11.21
C GLU A 177 16.95 -10.03 10.41
N THR A 178 16.86 -10.74 9.28
CA THR A 178 18.03 -11.02 8.44
C THR A 178 17.67 -10.98 6.96
N ALA A 179 18.51 -10.32 6.15
CA ALA A 179 18.36 -10.24 4.70
C ALA A 179 19.62 -10.68 3.96
N THR A 180 19.53 -11.76 3.18
CA THR A 180 20.56 -12.19 2.23
C THR A 180 19.98 -12.09 0.82
N ALA A 181 20.34 -11.04 0.09
CA ALA A 181 19.65 -10.69 -1.15
C ALA A 181 20.60 -10.09 -2.20
N SER A 182 20.32 -10.36 -3.47
CA SER A 182 21.03 -9.73 -4.59
C SER A 182 20.68 -8.25 -4.74
N SER A 183 19.44 -7.87 -4.42
CA SER A 183 18.96 -6.49 -4.51
C SER A 183 17.84 -6.24 -3.52
N VAL A 184 17.93 -5.12 -2.79
CA VAL A 184 16.87 -4.62 -1.92
C VAL A 184 16.63 -3.15 -2.24
N VAL A 185 15.39 -2.83 -2.60
CA VAL A 185 14.95 -1.46 -2.87
C VAL A 185 13.92 -1.05 -1.83
N ILE A 186 14.20 0.03 -1.10
CA ILE A 186 13.33 0.59 -0.07
C ILE A 186 12.92 2.00 -0.51
N GLY A 187 11.62 2.20 -0.68
CA GLY A 187 11.01 3.50 -0.95
C GLY A 187 9.98 3.82 0.12
N THR A 188 10.22 4.89 0.88
CA THR A 188 9.26 5.37 1.90
C THR A 188 8.86 6.81 1.59
N THR A 189 7.57 7.10 1.70
CA THR A 189 7.01 8.46 1.65
C THR A 189 6.21 8.80 2.90
N GLY A 190 5.93 7.80 3.74
CA GLY A 190 5.19 7.95 4.99
C GLY A 190 6.11 8.18 6.20
N PRO A 191 5.52 8.30 7.40
CA PRO A 191 6.27 8.44 8.64
C PRO A 191 6.72 7.11 9.26
N GLY A 192 6.37 5.97 8.67
CA GLY A 192 6.78 4.65 9.18
C GLY A 192 8.26 4.35 8.93
N ASP A 193 8.84 3.59 9.83
CA ASP A 193 10.26 3.24 9.85
C ASP A 193 10.52 1.89 9.17
N VAL A 194 11.74 1.73 8.65
CA VAL A 194 12.22 0.46 8.09
C VAL A 194 13.49 0.02 8.81
N LEU A 195 13.48 -1.16 9.41
CA LEU A 195 14.63 -1.74 10.12
C LEU A 195 14.97 -3.12 9.56
N ILE A 196 16.19 -3.26 9.04
CA ILE A 196 16.78 -4.55 8.67
C ILE A 196 17.97 -4.80 9.62
N ARG A 197 17.80 -5.71 10.59
CA ARG A 197 18.76 -5.91 11.70
C ARG A 197 20.09 -6.58 11.29
N GLY A 198 20.19 -7.11 10.08
CA GLY A 198 21.44 -7.67 9.60
C GLY A 198 21.34 -8.42 8.27
N GLY A 199 22.46 -8.99 7.87
CA GLY A 199 22.60 -9.79 6.65
C GLY A 199 23.51 -9.14 5.61
N THR A 200 23.44 -9.64 4.38
CA THR A 200 24.31 -9.25 3.26
C THR A 200 23.48 -8.94 2.02
N ILE A 201 23.62 -7.72 1.49
CA ILE A 201 22.87 -7.25 0.33
C ILE A 201 23.86 -6.80 -0.74
N ASP A 202 23.76 -7.33 -1.97
CA ASP A 202 24.69 -6.90 -3.03
C ASP A 202 24.38 -5.48 -3.53
N GLN A 203 23.11 -5.17 -3.79
CA GLN A 203 22.65 -3.84 -4.19
C GLN A 203 21.58 -3.33 -3.23
N LEU A 204 21.91 -2.32 -2.42
CA LEU A 204 20.97 -1.65 -1.54
C LEU A 204 20.59 -0.29 -2.11
N VAL A 205 19.29 -0.05 -2.31
CA VAL A 205 18.77 1.26 -2.70
C VAL A 205 17.76 1.72 -1.66
N VAL A 206 18.00 2.88 -1.05
CA VAL A 206 17.10 3.47 -0.05
C VAL A 206 16.72 4.87 -0.51
N THR A 207 15.42 5.14 -0.62
CA THR A 207 14.88 6.46 -0.94
C THR A 207 13.81 6.84 0.08
N LEU A 208 14.10 7.85 0.90
CA LEU A 208 13.20 8.43 1.88
C LEU A 208 12.68 9.78 1.40
N SER A 209 11.36 9.90 1.31
CA SER A 209 10.67 11.15 1.01
C SER A 209 9.70 11.58 2.11
N GLY A 210 9.61 10.78 3.17
CA GLY A 210 8.83 11.05 4.39
C GLY A 210 9.72 11.28 5.62
N PRO A 211 9.13 11.54 6.78
CA PRO A 211 9.85 11.79 8.02
C PRO A 211 10.31 10.53 8.76
N GLY A 212 9.95 9.32 8.30
CA GLY A 212 10.40 8.06 8.90
C GLY A 212 11.84 7.70 8.54
N ASP A 213 12.44 6.82 9.33
CA ASP A 213 13.84 6.42 9.26
C ASP A 213 14.03 5.09 8.51
N ALA A 214 15.22 4.88 7.95
CA ALA A 214 15.64 3.58 7.44
C ALA A 214 16.99 3.14 8.03
N VAL A 215 17.00 1.95 8.61
CA VAL A 215 18.17 1.38 9.29
C VAL A 215 18.50 0.02 8.69
N PHE A 216 19.75 -0.15 8.26
CA PHE A 216 20.30 -1.43 7.84
C PHE A 216 21.57 -1.76 8.62
N ASP A 217 21.45 -2.66 9.59
CA ASP A 217 22.53 -3.11 10.46
C ASP A 217 23.36 -4.27 9.86
N GLY A 218 23.41 -4.36 8.53
CA GLY A 218 24.14 -5.39 7.80
C GLY A 218 25.25 -4.86 6.88
N VAL A 219 25.69 -5.70 5.96
CA VAL A 219 26.75 -5.39 5.00
C VAL A 219 26.16 -5.25 3.61
N ALA A 220 26.25 -4.06 3.02
CA ALA A 220 25.92 -3.83 1.62
C ALA A 220 27.20 -3.88 0.79
N ARG A 221 27.17 -4.50 -0.39
CA ARG A 221 28.28 -4.38 -1.34
C ARG A 221 28.26 -3.00 -1.99
N ASN A 222 27.11 -2.62 -2.55
CA ASN A 222 26.86 -1.29 -3.12
C ASN A 222 25.62 -0.68 -2.49
N ALA A 223 25.67 0.63 -2.22
CA ALA A 223 24.58 1.36 -1.58
C ALA A 223 24.28 2.68 -2.30
N MET A 224 23.01 2.90 -2.66
CA MET A 224 22.49 4.18 -3.13
C MET A 224 21.45 4.68 -2.13
N LEU A 225 21.80 5.74 -1.40
CA LEU A 225 21.05 6.27 -0.27
C LEU A 225 20.59 7.69 -0.59
N ARG A 226 19.29 7.94 -0.49
CA ARG A 226 18.72 9.25 -0.77
C ARG A 226 17.65 9.61 0.25
N THR A 227 17.75 10.79 0.85
CA THR A 227 16.68 11.37 1.66
C THR A 227 16.35 12.78 1.14
N SER A 228 15.06 13.08 1.00
CA SER A 228 14.57 14.42 0.61
C SER A 228 13.62 15.03 1.64
N ALA A 229 13.56 14.44 2.84
CA ALA A 229 12.72 14.88 3.93
C ALA A 229 13.53 14.87 5.25
N SER A 230 12.86 14.86 6.40
CA SER A 230 13.51 14.91 7.71
C SER A 230 14.00 13.56 8.24
N GLY A 231 13.65 12.44 7.58
CA GLY A 231 14.03 11.10 8.02
C GLY A 231 15.50 10.77 7.77
N ASP A 232 16.06 9.95 8.65
CA ASP A 232 17.45 9.54 8.68
C ASP A 232 17.67 8.17 8.01
N ILE A 233 18.82 8.01 7.35
CA ILE A 233 19.26 6.72 6.80
C ILE A 233 20.54 6.29 7.52
N ARG A 234 20.51 5.11 8.15
CA ARG A 234 21.67 4.49 8.81
C ARG A 234 22.02 3.17 8.15
N VAL A 235 23.27 3.02 7.70
CA VAL A 235 23.80 1.78 7.13
C VAL A 235 25.06 1.38 7.88
N HIS A 236 25.16 0.13 8.30
CA HIS A 236 26.30 -0.33 9.10
C HIS A 236 27.59 -0.41 8.27
N GLN A 237 27.59 -1.09 7.12
CA GLN A 237 28.79 -1.23 6.30
C GLN A 237 28.50 -1.23 4.80
N VAL A 238 29.36 -0.54 4.03
CA VAL A 238 29.38 -0.60 2.56
C VAL A 238 30.76 -1.04 2.07
N LEU A 239 30.83 -2.06 1.21
CA LEU A 239 32.12 -2.65 0.78
C LEU A 239 32.77 -1.93 -0.41
N GLU A 240 31.98 -1.63 -1.44
CA GLU A 240 32.49 -1.20 -2.75
C GLU A 240 32.11 0.25 -3.07
N ASN A 241 30.87 0.51 -3.49
CA ASN A 241 30.43 1.85 -3.89
C ASN A 241 29.31 2.37 -3.01
N GLU A 242 29.44 3.62 -2.59
CA GLU A 242 28.40 4.36 -1.86
C GLU A 242 28.05 5.66 -2.59
N HIS A 243 26.75 5.90 -2.75
CA HIS A 243 26.20 7.16 -3.23
C HIS A 243 25.17 7.66 -2.24
N ALA A 244 25.52 8.67 -1.46
CA ALA A 244 24.64 9.29 -0.48
C ALA A 244 24.22 10.70 -0.95
N HIS A 245 22.93 11.00 -0.90
CA HIS A 245 22.41 12.32 -1.22
C HIS A 245 21.28 12.71 -0.26
N SER A 246 21.51 13.76 0.54
CA SER A 246 20.46 14.40 1.34
C SER A 246 20.16 15.79 0.77
N SER A 247 18.88 16.10 0.57
CA SER A 247 18.43 17.42 0.08
C SER A 247 17.58 18.20 1.09
N ALA A 248 17.43 17.68 2.32
CA ALA A 248 16.60 18.28 3.37
C ALA A 248 17.30 18.12 4.75
N SER A 249 16.56 18.19 5.85
CA SER A 249 17.14 18.11 7.20
C SER A 249 17.53 16.70 7.65
N GLY A 250 17.13 15.66 6.92
CA GLY A 250 17.50 14.28 7.22
C GLY A 250 19.00 14.02 7.00
N SER A 251 19.56 13.12 7.80
CA SER A 251 20.96 12.72 7.75
C SER A 251 21.14 11.34 7.14
N ILE A 252 22.31 11.09 6.56
CA ILE A 252 22.71 9.77 6.06
C ILE A 252 24.03 9.42 6.74
N GLU A 253 24.05 8.30 7.47
CA GLU A 253 25.23 7.79 8.16
C GLU A 253 25.58 6.39 7.64
N VAL A 254 26.84 6.20 7.28
CA VAL A 254 27.43 4.90 6.97
C VAL A 254 28.54 4.63 7.98
N ALA A 255 28.33 3.69 8.90
CA ALA A 255 29.25 3.50 10.03
C ALA A 255 30.63 2.98 9.59
N MET A 256 30.67 2.12 8.57
CA MET A 256 31.89 1.64 7.91
C MET A 256 31.79 1.87 6.40
N PRO A 257 32.22 3.03 5.90
CA PRO A 257 32.19 3.36 4.48
C PRO A 257 33.22 2.53 3.70
N SER A 258 33.00 2.47 2.40
CA SER A 258 33.87 1.75 1.46
C SER A 258 35.29 2.34 1.44
N ARG A 259 36.32 1.48 1.57
CA ARG A 259 37.74 1.90 1.58
C ARG A 259 38.24 2.49 0.26
N HIS A 260 37.42 2.48 -0.80
CA HIS A 260 37.75 3.04 -2.10
C HIS A 260 37.18 4.46 -2.31
N GLY A 261 36.48 5.02 -1.32
CA GLY A 261 36.00 6.40 -1.32
C GLY A 261 36.98 7.45 -0.79
N GLU A 262 38.23 7.09 -0.45
CA GLU A 262 39.27 8.09 -0.13
C GLU A 262 39.70 8.85 -1.40
N THR A 263 38.86 9.78 -1.88
CA THR A 263 39.37 10.99 -2.50
C THR A 263 40.11 11.79 -1.43
N PHE A 264 41.41 11.49 -1.29
CA PHE A 264 42.48 12.32 -0.74
C PHE A 264 42.04 13.55 0.10
N SER A 265 41.54 13.32 1.31
CA SER A 265 41.52 14.37 2.35
C SER A 265 42.88 14.37 3.03
N GLY A 266 43.85 15.01 2.38
CA GLY A 266 45.15 15.28 2.98
C GLY A 266 44.95 16.15 4.22
N ALA A 267 45.38 15.64 5.38
CA ALA A 267 45.36 16.37 6.65
C ALA A 267 46.15 17.68 6.52
N VAL A 268 45.45 18.79 6.27
CA VAL A 268 46.00 20.13 6.40
C VAL A 268 45.58 20.64 7.77
N HIS A 269 46.58 20.82 8.64
CA HIS A 269 46.46 21.49 9.92
C HIS A 269 45.55 22.72 9.84
N GLY A 270 44.50 22.73 10.66
CA GLY A 270 43.55 23.83 10.74
C GLY A 270 44.24 25.11 11.18
N SER A 271 44.49 26.01 10.23
CA SER A 271 44.77 27.41 10.51
C SER A 271 43.45 28.10 10.78
N SER A 272 43.15 28.33 12.06
CA SER A 272 42.11 29.26 12.48
C SER A 272 42.46 30.65 11.96
N THR A 273 41.61 31.24 11.12
CA THR A 273 41.62 32.69 10.89
C THR A 273 40.65 33.34 11.88
N ASN A 274 41.02 34.51 12.37
CA ASN A 274 40.44 35.20 13.54
C ASN A 274 38.99 35.70 13.38
N ASN A 275 38.19 35.13 12.47
CA ASN A 275 36.82 35.58 12.17
C ASN A 275 35.72 34.51 12.37
N GLY A 276 35.99 33.45 13.13
CA GLY A 276 34.93 32.50 13.56
C GLY A 276 34.36 31.60 12.46
N THR A 277 34.91 31.60 11.25
CA THR A 277 34.53 30.69 10.17
C THR A 277 35.32 29.39 10.25
N ARG A 278 34.68 28.33 10.76
CA ARG A 278 35.24 26.97 10.75
C ARG A 278 35.16 26.41 9.33
N VAL A 279 36.32 26.17 8.73
CA VAL A 279 36.45 25.54 7.41
C VAL A 279 36.28 24.03 7.56
N THR A 280 35.29 23.45 6.89
CA THR A 280 35.11 22.00 6.80
C THR A 280 35.73 21.46 5.50
N PRO A 281 36.17 20.19 5.49
CA PRO A 281 36.73 19.55 4.29
C PRO A 281 35.75 19.50 3.09
N ASP A 282 34.44 19.65 3.33
CA ASP A 282 33.39 19.50 2.32
C ASP A 282 33.09 20.77 1.48
N ASP A 283 33.88 21.84 1.63
CA ASP A 283 33.69 23.06 0.84
C ASP A 283 34.17 22.86 -0.61
N MET A 284 33.26 22.97 -1.58
CA MET A 284 33.61 23.04 -3.01
C MET A 284 34.31 24.37 -3.30
N ARG A 285 35.45 24.33 -4.02
CA ARG A 285 36.22 25.53 -4.42
C ARG A 285 36.15 25.75 -5.91
N LEU A 286 35.79 26.96 -6.33
CA LEU A 286 35.83 27.40 -7.72
C LEU A 286 37.22 27.99 -8.05
N ALA A 287 37.53 28.06 -9.34
CA ALA A 287 38.81 28.56 -9.85
C ALA A 287 39.08 30.04 -9.49
N ASP A 288 38.02 30.82 -9.24
CA ASP A 288 38.11 32.21 -8.81
C ASP A 288 38.42 32.37 -7.31
N GLY A 289 38.43 31.28 -6.54
CA GLY A 289 38.61 31.27 -5.09
C GLY A 289 37.28 31.31 -4.31
N THR A 290 36.13 31.33 -5.00
CA THR A 290 34.82 31.21 -4.38
C THR A 290 34.68 29.83 -3.74
N ARG A 291 34.15 29.80 -2.52
CA ARG A 291 33.94 28.58 -1.74
C ARG A 291 32.46 28.39 -1.53
N ILE A 292 31.95 27.19 -1.80
CA ILE A 292 30.52 26.87 -1.71
C ILE A 292 30.36 25.63 -0.84
N ASN A 293 29.48 25.71 0.16
CA ASN A 293 28.94 24.53 0.85
C ASN A 293 27.42 24.56 0.87
N SER A 294 26.82 23.59 1.55
CA SER A 294 25.36 23.43 1.66
C SER A 294 24.64 24.65 2.24
N HIS A 295 25.31 25.50 3.02
CA HIS A 295 24.69 26.62 3.75
C HIS A 295 25.10 28.00 3.24
N ARG A 296 26.27 28.14 2.63
CA ARG A 296 26.82 29.45 2.24
C ARG A 296 27.77 29.38 1.06
N MET A 297 27.83 30.49 0.33
CA MET A 297 28.88 30.80 -0.63
C MET A 297 29.73 31.95 -0.10
N ILE A 298 31.03 31.74 -0.01
CA ILE A 298 32.03 32.74 0.41
C ILE A 298 32.84 33.12 -0.83
N LYS A 299 32.69 34.36 -1.28
CA LYS A 299 33.47 34.90 -2.40
C LYS A 299 34.92 35.20 -1.98
N PRO A 300 35.85 35.36 -2.93
CA PRO A 300 37.25 35.66 -2.64
C PRO A 300 37.46 36.98 -1.90
N ASP A 301 36.53 37.93 -2.08
CA ASP A 301 36.50 39.23 -1.40
C ASP A 301 36.00 39.15 0.06
N GLY A 302 35.63 37.95 0.53
CA GLY A 302 35.09 37.71 1.87
C GLY A 302 33.59 37.92 1.99
N THR A 303 32.89 38.25 0.90
CA THR A 303 31.43 38.36 0.90
C THR A 303 30.80 36.98 1.15
N ILE A 304 29.92 36.89 2.15
CA ILE A 304 29.21 35.67 2.49
C ILE A 304 27.76 35.80 2.00
N ILE A 305 27.36 34.89 1.11
CA ILE A 305 25.96 34.68 0.74
C ILE A 305 25.45 33.49 1.53
N ASP A 306 24.58 33.73 2.50
CA ASP A 306 23.97 32.72 3.35
C ASP A 306 22.66 32.24 2.69
N PHE A 307 22.63 30.98 2.26
CA PHE A 307 21.48 30.39 1.60
C PHE A 307 20.29 30.18 2.55
N ASP A 308 20.56 29.97 3.84
CA ASP A 308 19.52 29.80 4.87
C ASP A 308 18.86 31.14 5.23
N ALA A 309 19.61 32.24 5.17
CA ALA A 309 19.05 33.58 5.31
C ALA A 309 18.14 33.94 4.13
N LEU A 310 18.55 33.62 2.90
CA LEU A 310 17.74 33.85 1.70
C LEU A 310 16.43 33.04 1.71
N ARG A 311 16.47 31.80 2.21
CA ARG A 311 15.29 30.95 2.36
C ARG A 311 14.29 31.53 3.35
N ARG A 312 14.75 31.99 4.51
CA ARG A 312 13.90 32.67 5.51
C ARG A 312 13.23 33.93 4.96
N MET A 313 13.96 34.74 4.20
CA MET A 313 13.40 35.93 3.57
C MET A 313 12.33 35.59 2.52
N SER A 314 12.49 34.49 1.79
CA SER A 314 11.48 34.00 0.85
C SER A 314 10.23 33.50 1.55
N ASP A 315 10.38 32.79 2.66
CA ASP A 315 9.24 32.28 3.45
C ASP A 315 8.47 33.43 4.12
N GLU A 316 9.17 34.46 4.60
CA GLU A 316 8.57 35.67 5.19
C GLU A 316 7.84 36.53 4.14
N ALA A 317 8.39 36.64 2.93
CA ALA A 317 7.72 37.30 1.81
C ALA A 317 6.46 36.56 1.33
N ALA A 318 6.43 35.22 1.45
CA ALA A 318 5.26 34.42 1.10
C ALA A 318 4.11 34.53 2.11
N HIS A 319 4.38 35.00 3.34
CA HIS A 319 3.39 35.16 4.42
C HIS A 319 2.92 36.61 4.65
N ALA A 320 3.41 37.56 3.85
CA ALA A 320 2.89 38.92 3.89
C ALA A 320 1.46 38.95 3.31
N THR A 321 0.45 38.95 4.18
CA THR A 321 -0.95 39.11 3.78
C THR A 321 -1.14 40.43 3.02
N PRO A 322 -1.75 40.42 1.82
CA PRO A 322 -2.02 41.64 1.07
C PRO A 322 -2.95 42.58 1.87
N PRO A 323 -2.82 43.90 1.73
CA PRO A 323 -3.65 44.85 2.46
C PRO A 323 -5.13 44.62 2.16
N THR A 324 -5.93 44.56 3.21
CA THR A 324 -7.39 44.36 3.13
C THR A 324 -8.01 45.47 2.28
N PRO A 325 -8.82 45.17 1.26
CA PRO A 325 -9.56 46.17 0.51
C PRO A 325 -10.46 47.00 1.45
N PRO A 326 -10.68 48.29 1.19
CA PRO A 326 -11.59 49.09 2.01
C PRO A 326 -13.01 48.55 1.94
N ASP A 327 -13.68 48.48 3.09
CA ASP A 327 -15.03 47.94 3.21
C ASP A 327 -16.03 48.75 2.37
N PRO A 328 -16.94 48.09 1.63
CA PRO A 328 -17.98 48.77 0.86
C PRO A 328 -18.97 49.49 1.80
N PRO A 329 -19.53 50.64 1.37
CA PRO A 329 -20.42 51.44 2.21
C PRO A 329 -21.69 50.66 2.58
N GLU A 330 -22.07 50.77 3.84
CA GLU A 330 -23.17 50.04 4.46
C GLU A 330 -24.53 50.50 3.89
N PRO A 331 -25.43 49.58 3.50
CA PRO A 331 -26.76 49.93 3.02
C PRO A 331 -27.62 50.57 4.13
N PRO A 332 -28.52 51.51 3.79
CA PRO A 332 -29.37 52.16 4.80
C PRO A 332 -30.34 51.18 5.46
N GLU A 333 -30.45 51.27 6.79
CA GLU A 333 -31.34 50.43 7.60
C GLU A 333 -32.83 50.62 7.25
N PRO A 334 -33.62 49.54 7.19
CA PRO A 334 -35.07 49.62 7.05
C PRO A 334 -35.74 50.17 8.33
N PRO A 335 -36.85 50.92 8.21
CA PRO A 335 -37.53 51.50 9.36
C PRO A 335 -38.21 50.45 10.26
N GLU A 336 -38.07 50.63 11.58
CA GLU A 336 -38.68 49.80 12.62
C GLU A 336 -40.22 49.84 12.59
N PRO A 337 -40.90 48.68 12.74
CA PRO A 337 -42.34 48.63 12.94
C PRO A 337 -42.75 48.94 14.39
N PRO A 338 -43.93 49.57 14.61
CA PRO A 338 -44.34 50.06 15.93
C PRO A 338 -44.79 48.95 16.89
N GLU A 339 -44.45 49.14 18.17
CA GLU A 339 -44.81 48.28 19.31
C GLU A 339 -46.33 48.30 19.62
N PRO A 340 -46.96 47.16 19.95
CA PRO A 340 -48.32 47.13 20.48
C PRO A 340 -48.34 47.18 22.01
N HIS A 341 -49.12 48.12 22.54
CA HIS A 341 -49.53 48.22 23.94
C HIS A 341 -50.34 47.00 24.41
N GLY A 342 -50.14 46.62 25.67
CA GLY A 342 -50.79 45.46 26.30
C GLY A 342 -52.15 45.74 26.96
N GLU A 343 -52.82 44.67 27.40
CA GLU A 343 -53.75 44.70 28.54
C GLU A 343 -54.11 43.28 29.05
N THR A 344 -54.08 43.21 30.39
CA THR A 344 -54.57 42.29 31.43
C THR A 344 -55.60 41.16 31.19
N ALA A 345 -55.25 39.98 31.75
CA ALA A 345 -55.93 39.17 32.80
C ALA A 345 -57.39 38.64 32.69
N GLN A 346 -57.53 37.30 32.87
CA GLN A 346 -58.46 36.50 33.74
C GLN A 346 -58.83 35.15 33.07
N LYS A 347 -58.42 34.00 33.61
CA LYS A 347 -59.12 33.11 34.59
C LYS A 347 -60.32 32.34 34.01
N VAL A 348 -60.28 31.01 34.07
CA VAL A 348 -61.33 30.04 34.52
C VAL A 348 -61.23 28.67 33.78
N ASP A 349 -60.95 27.65 34.59
CA ASP A 349 -61.41 26.25 34.67
C ASP A 349 -61.72 25.32 33.46
N GLN A 350 -61.11 24.14 33.60
CA GLN A 350 -61.67 22.78 33.55
C GLN A 350 -62.22 22.12 32.25
N HIS A 351 -61.63 20.94 32.02
CA HIS A 351 -62.26 19.64 31.69
C HIS A 351 -62.68 19.28 30.25
N THR A 352 -62.00 18.23 29.76
CA THR A 352 -62.57 16.98 29.20
C THR A 352 -62.64 16.81 27.67
N THR A 353 -62.07 15.67 27.25
CA THR A 353 -62.34 14.82 26.08
C THR A 353 -62.03 15.26 24.64
N ALA A 354 -61.09 14.51 24.05
CA ALA A 354 -61.19 13.74 22.81
C ALA A 354 -61.82 14.40 21.56
N ALA A 355 -60.98 14.65 20.53
CA ALA A 355 -61.25 14.29 19.15
C ALA A 355 -60.03 14.58 18.24
N LYS A 356 -59.86 13.75 17.21
CA LYS A 356 -58.84 13.73 16.16
C LYS A 356 -59.26 14.71 15.00
N PRO A 357 -58.54 14.76 13.87
CA PRO A 357 -57.43 15.65 13.44
C PRO A 357 -57.83 16.70 12.37
N PRO A 358 -56.88 17.48 11.81
CA PRO A 358 -56.75 17.55 10.34
C PRO A 358 -55.26 17.52 9.92
N LYS A 359 -54.79 16.72 8.96
CA LYS A 359 -55.06 16.64 7.50
C LYS A 359 -54.83 17.97 6.77
N VAL A 360 -53.55 18.25 6.47
CA VAL A 360 -53.12 19.21 5.45
C VAL A 360 -52.99 18.47 4.13
N THR A 361 -53.78 18.91 3.16
CA THR A 361 -53.82 18.45 1.78
C THR A 361 -52.84 19.32 0.99
N MET A 362 -51.77 18.73 0.46
CA MET A 362 -51.02 19.33 -0.65
C MET A 362 -51.43 18.62 -1.93
N SER A 363 -52.21 19.34 -2.74
CA SER A 363 -52.49 19.04 -4.13
C SER A 363 -51.25 19.34 -4.97
N VAL A 364 -50.70 18.31 -5.61
CA VAL A 364 -49.79 18.47 -6.74
C VAL A 364 -50.54 17.98 -7.97
N ASP A 365 -50.95 18.94 -8.81
CA ASP A 365 -51.40 18.69 -10.17
C ASP A 365 -50.19 18.23 -11.01
N MET A 366 -50.29 17.03 -11.59
CA MET A 366 -49.47 16.62 -12.73
C MET A 366 -50.41 16.15 -13.83
N ASP A 367 -50.51 16.99 -14.85
CA ASP A 367 -51.30 16.75 -16.05
C ASP A 367 -50.54 15.84 -17.03
N SER A 368 -51.23 14.75 -17.38
CA SER A 368 -51.30 14.00 -18.63
C SER A 368 -50.12 13.95 -19.62
N GLY A 369 -49.71 12.72 -19.98
CA GLY A 369 -49.00 12.48 -21.24
C GLY A 369 -48.50 11.06 -21.54
N GLY A 370 -49.38 10.06 -21.56
CA GLY A 370 -49.19 8.83 -22.38
C GLY A 370 -48.42 7.64 -21.77
N GLY A 371 -49.14 6.53 -21.53
CA GLY A 371 -48.55 5.20 -21.34
C GLY A 371 -48.90 4.50 -20.02
N THR A 372 -50.18 4.19 -19.79
CA THR A 372 -50.70 3.62 -18.52
C THR A 372 -50.19 2.20 -18.15
N PHE A 373 -49.38 1.54 -18.99
CA PHE A 373 -48.78 0.25 -18.65
C PHE A 373 -47.34 0.32 -18.15
N SER A 374 -46.61 1.42 -18.39
CA SER A 374 -45.19 1.52 -18.00
C SER A 374 -45.02 1.85 -16.50
N GLY A 375 -45.83 2.76 -15.98
CA GLY A 375 -45.72 3.20 -14.57
C GLY A 375 -46.04 2.10 -13.55
N LEU A 376 -47.01 1.22 -13.86
CA LEU A 376 -47.37 0.11 -12.98
C LEU A 376 -46.26 -0.95 -12.91
N ILE A 377 -45.62 -1.25 -14.05
CA ILE A 377 -44.50 -2.21 -14.10
C ILE A 377 -43.30 -1.65 -13.33
N VAL A 378 -42.99 -0.36 -13.49
CA VAL A 378 -41.91 0.29 -12.75
C VAL A 378 -42.19 0.30 -11.24
N LEU A 379 -43.44 0.58 -10.82
CA LEU A 379 -43.82 0.51 -9.41
C LEU A 379 -43.75 -0.91 -8.84
N ILE A 380 -44.16 -1.93 -9.60
CA ILE A 380 -44.05 -3.33 -9.18
C ILE A 380 -42.58 -3.75 -9.07
N VAL A 381 -41.73 -3.41 -10.05
CA VAL A 381 -40.30 -3.72 -10.01
C VAL A 381 -39.61 -2.99 -8.86
N LEU A 382 -39.95 -1.73 -8.61
CA LEU A 382 -39.41 -0.95 -7.50
C LEU A 382 -39.88 -1.51 -6.14
N ALA A 383 -41.15 -1.92 -6.03
CA ALA A 383 -41.69 -2.56 -4.83
C ALA A 383 -41.00 -3.90 -4.55
N VAL A 384 -40.79 -4.73 -5.59
CA VAL A 384 -40.06 -6.01 -5.47
C VAL A 384 -38.59 -5.77 -5.08
N ALA A 385 -37.93 -4.78 -5.68
CA ALA A 385 -36.56 -4.42 -5.34
C ALA A 385 -36.42 -3.91 -3.89
N LEU A 386 -37.37 -3.10 -3.42
CA LEU A 386 -37.40 -2.61 -2.04
C LEU A 386 -37.73 -3.72 -1.04
N MET A 387 -38.67 -4.61 -1.36
CA MET A 387 -38.96 -5.80 -0.55
C MET A 387 -37.72 -6.68 -0.42
N ARG A 388 -37.01 -6.93 -1.52
CA ARG A 388 -35.79 -7.75 -1.55
C ARG A 388 -34.66 -7.16 -0.72
N ARG A 389 -34.46 -5.83 -0.77
CA ARG A 389 -33.31 -5.18 -0.12
C ARG A 389 -33.55 -4.84 1.35
N ARG A 390 -34.78 -4.54 1.77
CA ARG A 390 -35.07 -4.05 3.14
C ARG A 390 -35.95 -4.98 3.97
N ILE A 391 -36.92 -5.64 3.36
CA ILE A 391 -37.96 -6.36 4.12
C ILE A 391 -37.56 -7.81 4.35
N ILE A 392 -37.20 -8.55 3.29
CA ILE A 392 -36.89 -9.99 3.37
C ILE A 392 -35.78 -10.32 4.41
N PRO A 393 -34.64 -9.58 4.50
CA PRO A 393 -33.58 -9.90 5.48
C PRO A 393 -34.03 -9.75 6.94
N LYS A 394 -34.97 -8.84 7.21
CA LYS A 394 -35.51 -8.60 8.55
C LYS A 394 -36.66 -9.55 8.88
N LEU A 395 -37.41 -9.99 7.87
CA LEU A 395 -38.59 -10.82 8.06
C LEU A 395 -38.22 -12.30 8.28
N LEU A 396 -37.14 -12.79 7.66
CA LEU A 396 -36.67 -14.18 7.81
C LEU A 396 -36.40 -14.61 9.25
N PRO A 397 -35.64 -13.86 10.09
CA PRO A 397 -35.41 -14.23 11.49
C PRO A 397 -36.69 -14.15 12.34
N VAL A 398 -37.59 -13.21 12.05
CA VAL A 398 -38.89 -13.09 12.75
C VAL A 398 -39.81 -14.26 12.41
N LEU A 399 -39.88 -14.65 11.13
CA LEU A 399 -40.71 -15.76 10.66
C LEU A 399 -40.24 -17.11 11.23
N ARG A 400 -38.92 -17.34 11.27
CA ARG A 400 -38.32 -18.53 11.90
C ARG A 400 -38.62 -18.59 13.40
N ARG A 401 -38.76 -17.44 14.08
CA ARG A 401 -39.07 -17.39 15.52
C ARG A 401 -40.53 -17.68 15.83
N HIS A 402 -41.47 -17.35 14.94
CA HIS A 402 -42.91 -17.51 15.21
C HIS A 402 -43.52 -18.77 14.60
N ASN A 403 -43.07 -19.23 13.43
CA ASN A 403 -43.63 -20.43 12.78
C ASN A 403 -42.57 -21.19 11.93
N PRO A 404 -41.82 -22.14 12.54
CA PRO A 404 -40.72 -22.83 11.85
C PRO A 404 -41.19 -23.74 10.70
N GLU A 405 -42.37 -24.37 10.83
CA GLU A 405 -43.02 -25.16 9.77
C GLU A 405 -43.33 -24.32 8.53
N PHE A 406 -43.88 -23.12 8.73
CA PHE A 406 -44.19 -22.20 7.63
C PHE A 406 -42.92 -21.61 7.01
N ALA A 407 -41.91 -21.29 7.83
CA ALA A 407 -40.62 -20.82 7.35
C ALA A 407 -39.96 -21.85 6.41
N ARG A 408 -39.96 -23.14 6.76
CA ARG A 408 -39.42 -24.20 5.89
C ARG A 408 -40.15 -24.33 4.55
N ARG A 409 -41.47 -24.09 4.52
CA ARG A 409 -42.26 -24.11 3.26
C ARG A 409 -41.97 -22.91 2.36
N VAL A 410 -41.73 -21.74 2.94
CA VAL A 410 -41.62 -20.47 2.20
C VAL A 410 -40.17 -20.10 1.87
N GLU A 411 -39.20 -20.66 2.59
CA GLU A 411 -37.76 -20.46 2.39
C GLU A 411 -37.27 -20.71 0.95
N PRO A 412 -37.58 -21.84 0.27
CA PRO A 412 -37.14 -22.03 -1.11
C PRO A 412 -37.74 -21.01 -2.09
N PHE A 413 -38.94 -20.48 -1.80
CA PHE A 413 -39.57 -19.44 -2.60
C PHE A 413 -38.94 -18.05 -2.37
N LEU A 414 -38.57 -17.73 -1.12
CA LEU A 414 -37.86 -16.47 -0.82
C LEU A 414 -36.42 -16.49 -1.33
N LEU A 415 -35.75 -17.64 -1.30
CA LEU A 415 -34.42 -17.82 -1.85
C LEU A 415 -34.41 -17.75 -3.38
N SER A 416 -35.43 -18.26 -4.07
CA SER A 416 -35.55 -18.13 -5.53
C SER A 416 -35.74 -16.68 -6.00
N LEU A 417 -36.39 -15.84 -5.19
CA LEU A 417 -36.48 -14.39 -5.39
C LEU A 417 -35.14 -13.66 -5.14
N MET A 418 -34.23 -14.28 -4.38
CA MET A 418 -32.89 -13.76 -4.10
C MET A 418 -31.80 -14.26 -5.05
N THR A 419 -32.01 -15.40 -5.72
CA THR A 419 -31.11 -15.85 -6.78
C THR A 419 -31.24 -14.93 -7.99
N LYS A 420 -30.12 -14.32 -8.40
CA LYS A 420 -30.01 -13.47 -9.58
C LYS A 420 -30.49 -14.28 -10.79
N VAL A 421 -31.63 -13.92 -11.38
CA VAL A 421 -31.97 -14.35 -12.74
C VAL A 421 -31.00 -13.62 -13.66
N THR A 422 -29.80 -14.19 -13.83
CA THR A 422 -28.92 -13.85 -14.93
C THR A 422 -29.49 -14.56 -16.15
N ALA A 423 -30.56 -13.99 -16.72
CA ALA A 423 -30.92 -14.35 -18.08
C ALA A 423 -29.73 -13.98 -18.98
N PRO A 424 -29.35 -14.83 -19.95
CA PRO A 424 -28.30 -14.47 -20.89
C PRO A 424 -28.67 -13.15 -21.57
N MET A 425 -27.76 -12.18 -21.52
CA MET A 425 -27.95 -10.87 -22.15
C MET A 425 -28.37 -11.05 -23.62
N PRO A 426 -29.39 -10.33 -24.10
CA PRO A 426 -29.66 -10.26 -25.53
C PRO A 426 -28.42 -9.64 -26.22
N GLN A 427 -27.95 -10.30 -27.28
CA GLN A 427 -26.71 -9.99 -28.03
C GLN A 427 -26.73 -8.63 -28.76
N THR A 428 -27.60 -7.69 -28.39
CA THR A 428 -27.77 -6.40 -29.08
C THR A 428 -26.99 -5.23 -28.45
N GLN A 429 -26.27 -5.43 -27.33
CA GLN A 429 -25.51 -4.34 -26.67
C GLN A 429 -23.99 -4.42 -26.82
N LEU A 430 -23.46 -5.47 -27.47
CA LEU A 430 -22.02 -5.61 -27.75
C LEU A 430 -21.41 -4.40 -28.50
N PRO A 431 -22.09 -3.75 -29.47
CA PRO A 431 -21.53 -2.59 -30.16
C PRO A 431 -21.44 -1.35 -29.26
N GLN A 432 -22.37 -1.18 -28.32
CA GLN A 432 -22.38 -0.04 -27.42
C GLN A 432 -21.27 -0.15 -26.36
N LEU A 433 -21.00 -1.36 -25.88
CA LEU A 433 -19.88 -1.63 -24.98
C LEU A 433 -18.52 -1.45 -25.67
N LEU A 434 -18.41 -1.78 -26.96
CA LEU A 434 -17.22 -1.52 -27.76
C LEU A 434 -17.01 -0.01 -28.01
N ASP A 435 -18.07 0.74 -28.30
CA ASP A 435 -17.96 2.22 -28.45
C ASP A 435 -17.57 2.89 -27.13
N LEU A 436 -18.08 2.40 -26.00
CA LEU A 436 -17.79 2.97 -24.68
C LEU A 436 -16.34 2.70 -24.24
N THR A 437 -15.84 1.48 -24.48
CA THR A 437 -14.44 1.13 -24.20
C THR A 437 -13.47 1.88 -25.11
N GLN A 438 -13.84 2.08 -26.38
CA GLN A 438 -13.04 2.87 -27.32
C GLN A 438 -13.04 4.37 -26.98
N ARG A 439 -14.16 4.92 -26.48
CA ARG A 439 -14.22 6.31 -25.97
C ARG A 439 -13.38 6.48 -24.70
N LEU A 440 -13.39 5.50 -23.80
CA LEU A 440 -12.57 5.52 -22.59
C LEU A 440 -11.08 5.48 -22.91
N GLN A 441 -10.62 4.62 -23.82
CA GLN A 441 -9.22 4.60 -24.27
C GLN A 441 -8.80 5.93 -24.92
N LYS A 442 -9.70 6.58 -25.66
CA LYS A 442 -9.43 7.89 -26.27
C LYS A 442 -9.35 9.00 -25.22
N LEU A 443 -10.12 8.91 -24.14
CA LEU A 443 -10.02 9.82 -22.99
C LEU A 443 -8.71 9.63 -22.24
N ASP A 444 -8.30 8.40 -21.94
CA ASP A 444 -7.04 8.09 -21.25
C ASP A 444 -5.83 8.67 -21.99
N LYS A 445 -5.79 8.49 -23.32
CA LYS A 445 -4.72 9.06 -24.15
C LYS A 445 -4.68 10.59 -24.13
N ARG A 446 -5.84 11.24 -24.01
CA ARG A 446 -5.92 12.71 -23.91
C ARG A 446 -5.53 13.20 -22.52
N VAL A 447 -5.90 12.48 -21.46
CA VAL A 447 -5.51 12.81 -20.09
C VAL A 447 -3.99 12.68 -19.91
N GLY A 448 -3.37 11.60 -20.40
CA GLY A 448 -1.91 11.46 -20.34
C GLY A 448 -1.16 12.55 -21.13
N ALA A 449 -1.70 13.01 -22.26
CA ALA A 449 -1.12 14.13 -23.01
C ALA A 449 -1.24 15.47 -22.27
N VAL A 450 -2.33 15.68 -21.53
CA VAL A 450 -2.52 16.88 -20.70
C VAL A 450 -1.59 16.83 -19.49
N GLU A 451 -1.45 15.68 -18.82
CA GLU A 451 -0.52 15.52 -17.69
C GLU A 451 0.94 15.75 -18.12
N THR A 452 1.34 15.25 -19.30
CA THR A 452 2.67 15.50 -19.86
C THR A 452 2.88 16.99 -20.18
N CYS A 453 1.84 17.70 -20.61
CA CYS A 453 1.91 19.13 -20.89
C CYS A 453 1.99 19.97 -19.61
N VAL A 454 1.16 19.65 -18.60
CA VAL A 454 1.12 20.35 -17.30
C VAL A 454 2.40 20.14 -16.49
N THR A 455 3.03 18.97 -16.61
CA THR A 455 4.32 18.66 -15.95
C THR A 455 5.54 19.09 -16.77
N SER A 456 5.34 19.60 -18.00
CA SER A 456 6.45 20.05 -18.84
C SER A 456 7.09 21.33 -18.29
N ARG A 457 8.41 21.42 -18.45
CA ARG A 457 9.22 22.57 -18.02
C ARG A 457 8.76 23.88 -18.68
N ASP A 458 8.26 23.81 -19.91
CA ASP A 458 7.78 24.97 -20.68
C ASP A 458 6.48 25.54 -20.10
N PHE A 459 5.59 24.69 -19.60
CA PHE A 459 4.35 25.15 -18.94
C PHE A 459 4.64 25.90 -17.64
N HIS A 460 5.59 25.40 -16.84
CA HIS A 460 6.05 26.06 -15.62
C HIS A 460 6.75 27.40 -15.88
N LEU A 461 7.56 27.49 -16.94
CA LEU A 461 8.16 28.76 -17.35
C LEU A 461 7.10 29.77 -17.80
N HIS A 462 6.07 29.33 -18.52
CA HIS A 462 5.01 30.21 -18.99
C HIS A 462 4.12 30.73 -17.86
N THR A 463 3.87 29.93 -16.81
CA THR A 463 3.17 30.38 -15.60
C THR A 463 4.01 31.39 -14.81
N GLN A 464 5.30 31.13 -14.61
CA GLN A 464 6.21 32.08 -13.94
C GLN A 464 6.30 33.43 -14.67
N PHE A 465 6.37 33.43 -16.01
CA PHE A 465 6.36 34.67 -16.80
C PHE A 465 5.05 35.45 -16.67
N ARG A 466 3.92 34.75 -16.57
CA ARG A 466 2.60 35.37 -16.43
C ARG A 466 2.41 36.01 -15.05
N ASP A 467 2.95 35.37 -14.00
CA ASP A 467 2.92 35.92 -12.65
C ASP A 467 3.86 37.13 -12.50
N LEU A 468 5.03 37.11 -13.16
CA LEU A 468 5.93 38.27 -13.25
C LEU A 468 5.32 39.48 -13.98
N ASN A 469 4.46 39.24 -14.98
CA ASN A 469 3.75 40.32 -15.66
C ASN A 469 2.56 40.87 -14.85
N ARG A 470 1.99 40.08 -13.94
CA ARG A 470 0.94 40.54 -13.02
C ARG A 470 1.50 41.38 -11.86
N SER A 471 2.74 41.13 -11.44
CA SER A 471 3.36 41.87 -10.33
C SER A 471 3.95 43.24 -10.73
N ARG A 472 3.86 43.62 -12.02
CA ARG A 472 4.36 44.91 -12.55
C ARG A 472 3.26 45.85 -13.05
N GLY A 473 1.99 45.48 -12.86
CA GLY A 473 0.83 46.30 -13.22
C GLY A 473 0.30 47.11 -12.05
#